data_AF-A0A9D6M217-F1
#
_entry.id   AF-A0A9D6M217-F1
#
_cell.length_a   1.000
_cell.length_b   1.000
_cell.length_c   1.000
_cell.angle_alpha   90.00
_cell.angle_beta   90.00
_cell.angle_gamma   90.00
#
_symmetry.space_group_name_H-M   'P 1'
#
loop_
_entity.id
_entity.type
_entity.pdbx_description
1 polymer ?
#
loop_
_entity_poly.entity_id
_entity_poly.type
_entity_poly.pdbx_seq_one_letter_code
_entity_poly.pdbx_strand_id
1 'polypeptide(L)'
;RACLNDGVIPVLIDPATRAREFFSPQVLIDAVMAKRNTGTRITDARLVIALGPGFTPQVDCHAIIETNRGHYLGRVDWERAAEKNTGVPGEINGKSAERVLRAPIAGRVQNVREIGERVVAGDVIARVENEKVIAPFDGIVRGLIHDGLSVEQGMKIGDVDARAQREHCFTISDKARAVGGGALEAILFWLRTHSAE
;
A
#
# COMPACT_ATOMS: atom_id res chain seq x y z
N ARG A 1 20.55 -1.23 15.11
CA ARG A 1 20.86 0.23 15.20
C ARG A 1 22.01 0.65 14.28
N ALA A 2 23.02 -0.20 14.03
CA ALA A 2 24.11 0.09 13.09
C ALA A 2 23.66 0.69 11.75
N CYS A 3 22.74 0.03 11.02
CA CYS A 3 22.23 0.57 9.74
C CYS A 3 21.69 2.00 9.84
N LEU A 4 20.94 2.32 10.91
CA LEU A 4 20.39 3.66 11.11
C LEU A 4 21.49 4.70 11.36
N ASN A 5 22.54 4.33 12.10
CA ASN A 5 23.69 5.20 12.34
C ASN A 5 24.45 5.51 11.04
N ASP A 6 24.42 4.57 10.09
CA ASP A 6 25.03 4.72 8.77
C ASP A 6 24.07 5.42 7.76
N GLY A 7 22.92 5.92 8.22
CA GLY A 7 21.92 6.58 7.37
C GLY A 7 21.15 5.62 6.46
N VAL A 8 21.26 4.30 6.68
CA VAL A 8 20.56 3.27 5.91
C VAL A 8 19.18 2.99 6.54
N ILE A 9 18.14 2.99 5.71
CA ILE A 9 16.77 2.62 6.12
C ILE A 9 16.68 1.08 6.18
N PRO A 10 16.55 0.46 7.37
CA PRO A 10 16.50 -0.99 7.48
C PRO A 10 15.13 -1.53 7.09
N VAL A 11 15.12 -2.68 6.42
CA VAL A 11 13.91 -3.50 6.20
C VAL A 11 14.05 -4.76 7.06
N LEU A 12 13.03 -5.04 7.86
CA LEU A 12 13.02 -6.14 8.82
C LEU A 12 11.82 -7.04 8.57
N ILE A 13 12.04 -8.36 8.60
CA ILE A 13 10.96 -9.34 8.63
C ILE A 13 10.57 -9.53 10.10
N ASP A 14 9.50 -8.87 10.53
CA ASP A 14 9.01 -8.93 11.91
C ASP A 14 7.46 -8.96 11.94
N PRO A 15 6.85 -10.13 11.67
CA PRO A 15 5.40 -10.26 11.58
C PRO A 15 4.66 -9.94 12.88
N ALA A 16 5.34 -10.02 14.02
CA ALA A 16 4.79 -9.74 15.34
C ALA A 16 5.08 -8.31 15.83
N THR A 17 5.77 -7.50 15.01
CA THR A 17 6.16 -6.12 15.32
C THR A 17 6.91 -5.99 16.66
N ARG A 18 7.69 -7.00 17.05
CA ARG A 18 8.46 -7.02 18.32
C ARG A 18 9.60 -6.01 18.32
N ALA A 19 10.10 -5.61 17.16
CA ALA A 19 11.16 -4.63 17.01
C ALA A 19 10.81 -3.29 17.70
N ARG A 20 9.52 -2.95 17.80
CA ARG A 20 9.07 -1.74 18.50
C ARG A 20 9.46 -1.71 19.98
N GLU A 21 9.55 -2.86 20.64
CA GLU A 21 9.95 -2.95 22.06
C GLU A 21 11.42 -2.55 22.22
N PHE A 22 12.26 -2.94 21.25
CA PHE A 22 13.69 -2.63 21.24
C PHE A 22 14.00 -1.21 20.74
N PHE A 23 13.26 -0.72 19.74
CA PHE A 23 13.48 0.59 19.16
C PHE A 23 12.75 1.72 19.90
N SER A 24 11.65 1.40 20.60
CA SER A 24 10.78 2.36 21.30
C SER A 24 10.50 3.60 20.44
N PRO A 25 9.87 3.43 19.26
CA PRO A 25 9.74 4.51 18.29
C PRO A 25 8.91 5.67 18.85
N GLN A 26 9.30 6.90 18.52
CA GLN A 26 8.47 8.09 18.80
C GLN A 26 7.19 8.09 17.95
N VAL A 27 7.30 7.60 16.72
CA VAL A 27 6.19 7.51 15.76
C VAL A 27 6.10 6.10 15.21
N LEU A 28 4.91 5.52 15.22
CA LEU A 28 4.57 4.29 14.51
C LEU A 28 3.48 4.58 13.48
N ILE A 29 3.67 4.13 12.25
CA ILE A 29 2.68 4.25 11.18
C ILE A 29 2.24 2.84 10.77
N ASP A 30 0.97 2.52 10.96
CA ASP A 30 0.36 1.33 10.39
C ASP A 30 0.05 1.57 8.90
N ALA A 31 0.97 1.11 8.06
CA ALA A 31 0.85 1.13 6.61
C ALA A 31 0.50 -0.24 6.01
N VAL A 32 0.01 -1.19 6.83
CA VAL A 32 -0.36 -2.53 6.38
C VAL A 32 -1.56 -2.46 5.45
N MET A 33 -2.47 -1.49 5.68
CA MET A 33 -3.67 -1.25 4.87
C MET A 33 -4.58 -2.49 4.71
N ALA A 34 -4.61 -3.37 5.72
CA ALA A 34 -5.42 -4.59 5.75
C ALA A 34 -6.94 -4.34 5.79
N LYS A 35 -7.37 -3.07 5.86
CA LYS A 35 -8.77 -2.61 5.99
C LYS A 35 -9.45 -3.06 7.28
N ARG A 36 -8.65 -3.50 8.25
CA ARG A 36 -8.98 -3.89 9.61
C ARG A 36 -7.75 -3.71 10.48
N ASN A 37 -7.92 -3.51 11.78
CA ASN A 37 -6.82 -3.53 12.72
C ASN A 37 -6.26 -4.96 12.87
N THR A 38 -4.96 -5.15 12.63
CA THR A 38 -4.27 -6.44 12.74
C THR A 38 -3.44 -6.59 14.03
N GLY A 39 -3.58 -5.67 14.97
CA GLY A 39 -2.89 -5.70 16.27
C GLY A 39 -2.23 -4.39 16.70
N THR A 40 -2.40 -3.32 15.93
CA THR A 40 -1.91 -1.97 16.25
C THR A 40 -2.71 -1.40 17.42
N ARG A 41 -2.02 -0.77 18.35
CA ARG A 41 -2.59 -0.14 19.54
C ARG A 41 -2.11 1.30 19.64
N ILE A 42 -2.94 2.16 20.20
CA ILE A 42 -2.59 3.57 20.40
C ILE A 42 -1.34 3.73 21.29
N THR A 43 -1.05 2.74 22.13
CA THR A 43 0.10 2.70 23.04
C THR A 43 1.40 2.20 22.40
N ASP A 44 1.41 1.85 21.11
CA ASP A 44 2.58 1.26 20.46
C ASP A 44 3.72 2.27 20.20
N ALA A 45 3.43 3.57 20.27
CA ALA A 45 4.38 4.69 20.17
C ALA A 45 3.77 5.96 20.79
N ARG A 46 4.56 7.04 20.95
CA ARG A 46 4.02 8.34 21.39
C ARG A 46 2.99 8.90 20.40
N LEU A 47 3.26 8.72 19.11
CA LEU A 47 2.31 8.99 18.03
C LEU A 47 2.09 7.72 17.22
N VAL A 48 0.84 7.34 17.04
CA VAL A 48 0.42 6.18 16.24
C VAL A 48 -0.50 6.68 15.14
N ILE A 49 -0.09 6.50 13.89
CA ILE A 49 -0.85 6.92 12.70
C ILE A 49 -1.31 5.66 11.97
N ALA A 50 -2.58 5.59 11.58
CA ALA A 50 -3.07 4.49 10.75
C ALA A 50 -3.44 4.97 9.34
N LEU A 51 -3.16 4.16 8.32
CA LEU A 51 -3.48 4.50 6.93
C LEU A 51 -4.78 3.81 6.47
N GLY A 52 -5.82 4.62 6.29
CA GLY A 52 -7.11 4.18 5.75
C GLY A 52 -8.02 3.48 6.78
N PRO A 53 -9.06 2.76 6.30
CA PRO A 53 -10.11 2.25 7.17
C PRO A 53 -9.66 1.04 8.01
N GLY A 54 -10.46 0.75 9.04
CA GLY A 54 -10.24 -0.38 9.95
C GLY A 54 -9.70 0.02 11.32
N PHE A 55 -9.57 1.31 11.58
CA PHE A 55 -9.06 1.90 12.82
C PHE A 55 -10.00 3.00 13.30
N THR A 56 -10.03 3.21 14.61
CA THR A 56 -10.78 4.27 15.29
C THR A 56 -9.79 5.18 16.01
N PRO A 57 -9.77 6.50 15.73
CA PRO A 57 -8.94 7.44 16.47
C PRO A 57 -9.29 7.44 17.96
N GLN A 58 -8.31 7.73 18.81
CA GLN A 58 -8.39 7.70 20.28
C GLN A 58 -8.65 6.30 20.89
N VAL A 59 -8.72 5.25 20.06
CA VAL A 59 -8.85 3.85 20.51
C VAL A 59 -7.68 3.03 19.97
N ASP A 60 -7.55 2.97 18.64
CA ASP A 60 -6.52 2.18 17.96
C ASP A 60 -5.28 3.02 17.62
N CYS A 61 -5.46 4.32 17.39
CA CYS A 61 -4.43 5.23 16.90
C CYS A 61 -4.76 6.69 17.27
N HIS A 62 -3.78 7.59 17.11
CA HIS A 62 -3.94 9.02 17.38
C HIS A 62 -4.50 9.77 16.17
N ALA A 63 -4.07 9.37 14.96
CA ALA A 63 -4.51 9.99 13.71
C ALA A 63 -4.69 8.93 12.61
N ILE A 64 -5.59 9.22 11.68
CA ILE A 64 -5.80 8.45 10.48
C ILE A 64 -5.50 9.30 9.26
N ILE A 65 -4.87 8.70 8.25
CA ILE A 65 -4.71 9.31 6.93
C ILE A 65 -5.71 8.68 5.97
N GLU A 66 -6.53 9.51 5.32
CA GLU A 66 -7.48 9.02 4.32
C GLU A 66 -6.74 8.46 3.09
N THR A 67 -7.14 7.26 2.65
CA THR A 67 -6.52 6.55 1.52
C THR A 67 -7.48 6.33 0.35
N ASN A 68 -8.76 6.60 0.50
CA ASN A 68 -9.73 6.55 -0.59
C ASN A 68 -9.46 7.70 -1.57
N ARG A 69 -9.59 7.42 -2.87
CA ARG A 69 -9.42 8.47 -3.88
C ARG A 69 -10.68 9.35 -3.86
N GLY A 70 -10.48 10.65 -3.75
CA GLY A 70 -11.56 11.62 -3.67
C GLY A 70 -11.05 12.94 -3.10
N HIS A 71 -11.98 13.81 -2.70
CA HIS A 71 -11.67 15.15 -2.18
C HIS A 71 -10.85 15.13 -0.89
N TYR A 72 -10.88 14.04 -0.13
CA TYR A 72 -10.22 13.93 1.17
C TYR A 72 -8.95 13.09 1.13
N LEU A 73 -8.49 12.64 -0.04
CA LEU A 73 -7.29 11.79 -0.15
C LEU A 73 -6.07 12.45 0.51
N GLY A 74 -5.44 11.75 1.46
CA GLY A 74 -4.28 12.22 2.19
C GLY A 74 -4.59 13.14 3.38
N ARG A 75 -5.86 13.46 3.64
CA ARG A 75 -6.27 14.24 4.81
C ARG A 75 -5.91 13.52 6.11
N VAL A 76 -5.47 14.30 7.09
CA VAL A 76 -5.28 13.85 8.47
C VAL A 76 -6.58 14.05 9.25
N ASP A 77 -7.08 12.98 9.86
CA ASP A 77 -8.25 13.00 10.75
C ASP A 77 -7.87 12.47 12.14
N TRP A 78 -8.09 13.29 13.17
CA TRP A 78 -7.72 13.02 14.57
C TRP A 78 -8.88 12.44 15.40
N GLU A 79 -10.10 12.58 14.90
CA GLU A 79 -11.34 12.23 15.61
C GLU A 79 -12.22 11.25 14.82
N ARG A 80 -12.06 11.19 13.50
CA ARG A 80 -12.93 10.42 12.61
C ARG A 80 -12.19 9.28 11.94
N ALA A 81 -12.88 8.16 11.78
CA ALA A 81 -12.39 7.04 10.98
C ALA A 81 -12.35 7.41 9.49
N ALA A 82 -11.43 6.82 8.75
CA ALA A 82 -11.40 6.92 7.29
C ALA A 82 -12.65 6.30 6.65
N GLU A 83 -12.90 6.68 5.40
CA GLU A 83 -13.96 6.12 4.58
C GLU A 83 -13.86 4.59 4.46
N LYS A 84 -15.01 3.93 4.54
CA LYS A 84 -15.09 2.46 4.49
C LYS A 84 -14.51 1.92 3.17
N ASN A 85 -13.90 0.75 3.23
CA ASN A 85 -13.40 0.07 2.04
C ASN A 85 -14.57 -0.24 1.08
N THR A 86 -14.55 0.34 -0.11
CA THR A 86 -15.57 0.11 -1.15
C THR A 86 -15.37 -1.21 -1.88
N GLY A 87 -14.17 -1.81 -1.79
CA GLY A 87 -13.79 -2.98 -2.59
C GLY A 87 -13.50 -2.67 -4.07
N VAL A 88 -13.77 -1.44 -4.51
CA VAL A 88 -13.58 -0.99 -5.90
C VAL A 88 -12.24 -0.27 -6.03
N PRO A 89 -11.31 -0.73 -6.90
CA PRO A 89 -10.09 0.02 -7.20
C PRO A 89 -10.43 1.37 -7.83
N GLY A 90 -9.68 2.41 -7.47
CA GLY A 90 -9.81 3.72 -8.12
C GLY A 90 -9.53 3.66 -9.62
N GLU A 91 -10.27 4.48 -10.36
CA GLU A 91 -10.21 4.59 -11.82
C GLU A 91 -8.89 5.23 -12.29
N ILE A 92 -8.36 4.71 -13.40
CA ILE A 92 -7.22 5.25 -14.13
C ILE A 92 -7.55 5.19 -15.62
N ASN A 93 -7.68 6.35 -16.28
CA ASN A 93 -8.01 6.46 -17.70
C ASN A 93 -9.26 5.65 -18.11
N GLY A 94 -10.35 5.77 -17.35
CA GLY A 94 -11.59 5.02 -17.59
C GLY A 94 -11.58 3.55 -17.16
N LYS A 95 -10.46 3.04 -16.62
CA LYS A 95 -10.33 1.63 -16.19
C LYS A 95 -10.21 1.51 -14.67
N SER A 96 -11.07 0.73 -14.03
CA SER A 96 -11.11 0.55 -12.56
C SER A 96 -10.72 -0.88 -12.14
N ALA A 97 -11.69 -1.77 -11.95
CA ALA A 97 -11.46 -3.15 -11.51
C ALA A 97 -10.73 -4.00 -12.56
N GLU A 98 -11.04 -3.79 -13.83
CA GLU A 98 -10.45 -4.52 -14.96
C GLU A 98 -8.92 -4.34 -15.07
N ARG A 99 -8.36 -3.29 -14.47
CA ARG A 99 -6.91 -3.06 -14.49
C ARG A 99 -6.15 -4.03 -13.58
N VAL A 100 -6.83 -4.64 -12.60
CA VAL A 100 -6.23 -5.46 -11.56
C VAL A 100 -6.16 -6.91 -12.03
N LEU A 101 -4.94 -7.45 -12.09
CA LEU A 101 -4.69 -8.85 -12.43
C LEU A 101 -4.85 -9.70 -11.18
N ARG A 102 -5.63 -10.77 -11.28
CA ARG A 102 -5.90 -11.71 -10.18
C ARG A 102 -5.47 -13.12 -10.57
N ALA A 103 -4.99 -13.87 -9.59
CA ALA A 103 -4.66 -15.27 -9.77
C ALA A 103 -5.93 -16.08 -10.12
N PRO A 104 -5.97 -16.81 -11.25
CA PRO A 104 -7.14 -17.60 -11.65
C PRO A 104 -7.35 -18.83 -10.76
N ILE A 105 -6.26 -19.36 -10.21
CA ILE A 105 -6.19 -20.52 -9.31
C ILE A 105 -5.17 -20.24 -8.20
N ALA A 106 -5.15 -21.07 -7.16
CA ALA A 106 -4.06 -21.07 -6.18
C ALA A 106 -2.84 -21.80 -6.77
N GLY A 107 -1.63 -21.36 -6.40
CA GLY A 107 -0.38 -21.98 -6.86
C GLY A 107 0.78 -21.01 -6.98
N ARG A 108 1.86 -21.44 -7.62
CA ARG A 108 3.08 -20.64 -7.80
C ARG A 108 2.96 -19.75 -9.02
N VAL A 109 3.28 -18.46 -8.84
CA VAL A 109 3.33 -17.47 -9.94
C VAL A 109 4.63 -17.61 -10.71
N GLN A 110 4.53 -17.56 -12.04
CA GLN A 110 5.64 -17.35 -12.95
C GLN A 110 5.36 -16.11 -13.81
N ASN A 111 6.17 -15.07 -13.67
CA ASN A 111 6.07 -13.86 -14.48
C ASN A 111 6.59 -14.13 -15.91
N VAL A 112 5.82 -13.68 -16.92
CA VAL A 112 6.17 -13.78 -18.34
C VAL A 112 6.55 -12.40 -18.92
N ARG A 113 6.07 -11.33 -18.27
CA ARG A 113 6.38 -9.93 -18.54
C ARG A 113 6.98 -9.27 -17.31
N GLU A 114 7.62 -8.13 -17.51
CA GLU A 114 8.20 -7.29 -16.49
C GLU A 114 7.45 -5.97 -16.32
N ILE A 115 7.63 -5.33 -15.17
CA ILE A 115 7.10 -3.99 -14.91
C ILE A 115 7.71 -2.99 -15.90
N GLY A 116 6.86 -2.21 -16.56
CA GLY A 116 7.24 -1.23 -17.57
C GLY A 116 7.18 -1.75 -19.01
N GLU A 117 6.89 -3.05 -19.22
CA GLU A 117 6.63 -3.59 -20.56
C GLU A 117 5.25 -3.19 -21.09
N ARG A 118 5.18 -2.95 -22.40
CA ARG A 118 3.92 -2.72 -23.11
C ARG A 118 3.28 -4.07 -23.45
N VAL A 119 1.96 -4.14 -23.29
CA VAL A 119 1.15 -5.32 -23.61
C VAL A 119 -0.07 -4.89 -24.43
N VAL A 120 -0.52 -5.79 -25.30
CA VAL A 120 -1.81 -5.69 -25.97
C VAL A 120 -2.82 -6.65 -25.35
N ALA A 121 -4.11 -6.36 -25.49
CA ALA A 121 -5.17 -7.21 -24.98
C ALA A 121 -4.98 -8.68 -25.41
N GLY A 122 -5.02 -9.60 -24.45
CA GLY A 122 -4.81 -11.03 -24.67
C GLY A 122 -3.37 -11.52 -24.49
N ASP A 123 -2.38 -10.63 -24.38
CA ASP A 123 -1.00 -11.02 -24.07
C ASP A 123 -0.90 -11.76 -22.73
N VAL A 124 -0.05 -12.78 -22.65
CA VAL A 124 0.23 -13.48 -21.39
C VAL A 124 1.19 -12.63 -20.55
N ILE A 125 0.74 -12.20 -19.37
CA ILE A 125 1.52 -11.39 -18.42
C ILE A 125 2.24 -12.28 -17.41
N ALA A 126 1.54 -13.29 -16.90
CA ALA A 126 2.05 -14.24 -15.93
C ALA A 126 1.33 -15.59 -16.08
N ARG A 127 1.81 -16.59 -15.36
CA ARG A 127 1.14 -17.88 -15.17
C ARG A 127 1.01 -18.18 -13.69
N VAL A 128 -0.05 -18.87 -13.32
CA VAL A 128 -0.17 -19.49 -11.99
C VAL A 128 -0.32 -20.98 -12.24
N GLU A 129 0.71 -21.75 -11.87
CA GLU A 129 0.90 -23.12 -12.37
C GLU A 129 0.76 -23.17 -13.91
N ASN A 130 -0.24 -23.89 -14.41
CA ASN A 130 -0.49 -24.05 -15.85
C ASN A 130 -1.43 -22.98 -16.43
N GLU A 131 -2.12 -22.20 -15.58
CA GLU A 131 -3.13 -21.22 -15.99
C GLU A 131 -2.51 -19.87 -16.35
N LYS A 132 -3.03 -19.25 -17.41
CA LYS A 132 -2.53 -17.96 -17.91
C LYS A 132 -3.24 -16.79 -17.25
N VAL A 133 -2.48 -15.74 -16.96
CA VAL A 133 -2.97 -14.43 -16.56
C VAL A 133 -2.75 -13.51 -17.76
N ILE A 134 -3.84 -13.04 -18.36
CA ILE A 134 -3.80 -12.28 -19.61
C ILE A 134 -4.00 -10.79 -19.39
N ALA A 135 -3.46 -9.98 -20.31
CA ALA A 135 -3.70 -8.55 -20.38
C ALA A 135 -5.18 -8.27 -20.74
N PRO A 136 -5.93 -7.54 -19.91
CA PRO A 136 -7.35 -7.26 -20.15
C PRO A 136 -7.57 -6.18 -21.21
N PHE A 137 -6.57 -5.35 -21.48
CA PHE A 137 -6.57 -4.26 -22.45
C PHE A 137 -5.13 -3.84 -22.76
N ASP A 138 -4.97 -3.00 -23.80
CA ASP A 138 -3.69 -2.44 -24.20
C ASP A 138 -3.14 -1.46 -23.14
N GLY A 139 -1.89 -1.62 -22.75
CA GLY A 139 -1.32 -0.76 -21.73
C GLY A 139 0.12 -1.10 -21.35
N ILE A 140 0.50 -0.71 -20.14
CA ILE A 140 1.80 -1.03 -19.54
C ILE A 140 1.60 -1.90 -18.31
N VAL A 141 2.37 -2.97 -18.16
CA VAL A 141 2.41 -3.74 -16.91
C VAL A 141 3.01 -2.84 -15.82
N ARG A 142 2.21 -2.44 -14.83
CA ARG A 142 2.61 -1.46 -13.82
C ARG A 142 2.99 -2.09 -12.48
N GLY A 143 2.31 -3.17 -12.12
CA GLY A 143 2.57 -3.91 -10.89
C GLY A 143 2.59 -5.39 -11.18
N LEU A 144 3.53 -6.09 -10.55
CA LEU A 144 3.62 -7.54 -10.55
C LEU A 144 4.08 -8.02 -9.17
N ILE A 145 3.50 -9.13 -8.73
CA ILE A 145 3.99 -9.87 -7.58
C ILE A 145 5.37 -10.47 -7.91
N HIS A 146 6.19 -10.67 -6.88
CA HIS A 146 7.50 -11.28 -7.06
C HIS A 146 7.37 -12.69 -7.66
N ASP A 147 8.24 -12.99 -8.62
CA ASP A 147 8.27 -14.28 -9.30
C ASP A 147 8.49 -15.43 -8.30
N GLY A 148 7.81 -16.56 -8.52
CA GLY A 148 7.94 -17.75 -7.70
C GLY A 148 7.22 -17.73 -6.35
N LEU A 149 6.42 -16.69 -6.04
CA LEU A 149 5.58 -16.68 -4.84
C LEU A 149 4.33 -17.55 -5.02
N SER A 150 3.91 -18.19 -3.92
CA SER A 150 2.61 -18.88 -3.85
C SER A 150 1.49 -17.88 -3.60
N VAL A 151 0.39 -18.04 -4.33
CA VAL A 151 -0.79 -17.17 -4.25
C VAL A 151 -2.05 -18.00 -4.09
N GLU A 152 -3.07 -17.37 -3.51
CA GLU A 152 -4.42 -17.92 -3.44
C GLU A 152 -5.25 -17.50 -4.65
N GLN A 153 -6.28 -18.27 -4.99
CA GLN A 153 -7.21 -17.90 -6.04
C GLN A 153 -7.85 -16.53 -5.75
N GLY A 154 -7.90 -15.65 -6.75
CA GLY A 154 -8.45 -14.31 -6.64
C GLY A 154 -7.51 -13.28 -6.00
N MET A 155 -6.34 -13.69 -5.48
CA MET A 155 -5.33 -12.79 -4.96
C MET A 155 -4.85 -11.83 -6.06
N LYS A 156 -4.66 -10.55 -5.72
CA LYS A 156 -4.08 -9.58 -6.66
C LYS A 156 -2.61 -9.96 -6.89
N ILE A 157 -2.24 -10.13 -8.15
CA ILE A 157 -0.87 -10.48 -8.57
C ILE A 157 -0.24 -9.42 -9.48
N GLY A 158 -1.00 -8.39 -9.89
CA GLY A 158 -0.47 -7.30 -10.68
C GLY A 158 -1.53 -6.28 -11.10
N ASP A 159 -1.13 -5.32 -11.93
CA ASP A 159 -2.04 -4.43 -12.63
C ASP A 159 -1.45 -3.87 -13.94
N VAL A 160 -2.33 -3.59 -14.90
CA VAL A 160 -2.02 -2.93 -16.18
C VAL A 160 -2.49 -1.47 -16.13
N ASP A 161 -1.66 -0.54 -16.59
CA ASP A 161 -1.97 0.89 -16.64
C ASP A 161 -2.37 1.31 -18.06
N ALA A 162 -3.63 1.71 -18.20
CA ALA A 162 -4.23 2.15 -19.47
C ALA A 162 -3.72 3.51 -19.98
N ARG A 163 -2.96 4.27 -19.17
CA ARG A 163 -2.30 5.49 -19.67
C ARG A 163 -1.12 5.16 -20.59
N ALA A 164 -0.62 3.93 -20.51
CA ALA A 164 0.48 3.42 -21.32
C ALA A 164 1.78 4.26 -21.27
N GLN A 165 2.04 4.94 -20.15
CA GLN A 165 3.26 5.72 -19.89
C GLN A 165 4.21 4.93 -18.98
N ARG A 166 5.36 4.52 -19.52
CA ARG A 166 6.31 3.64 -18.83
C ARG A 166 6.94 4.31 -17.62
N GLU A 167 7.23 5.60 -17.73
CA GLU A 167 7.90 6.43 -16.72
C GLU A 167 7.10 6.45 -15.41
N HIS A 168 5.78 6.33 -15.50
CA HIS A 168 4.92 6.25 -14.32
C HIS A 168 5.15 5.02 -13.45
N CYS A 169 5.76 3.95 -13.98
CA CYS A 169 6.10 2.75 -13.20
C CYS A 169 7.25 3.02 -12.22
N PHE A 170 8.07 4.03 -12.50
CA PHE A 170 9.29 4.35 -11.74
C PHE A 170 9.16 5.66 -10.96
N THR A 171 7.93 6.12 -10.74
CA THR A 171 7.63 7.32 -9.95
C THR A 171 6.60 7.02 -8.87
N ILE A 172 6.64 7.81 -7.79
CA ILE A 172 5.64 7.73 -6.72
C ILE A 172 4.30 8.21 -7.27
N SER A 173 3.25 7.40 -7.12
CA SER A 173 1.91 7.79 -7.56
C SER A 173 1.38 9.03 -6.83
N ASP A 174 0.46 9.75 -7.47
CA ASP A 174 -0.33 10.82 -6.87
C ASP A 174 -0.90 10.45 -5.49
N LYS A 175 -1.51 9.26 -5.38
CA LYS A 175 -2.08 8.75 -4.15
C LYS A 175 -1.01 8.48 -3.09
N ALA A 176 0.09 7.85 -3.47
CA ALA A 176 1.18 7.59 -2.53
C ALA A 176 1.82 8.89 -2.03
N ARG A 177 1.95 9.92 -2.88
CA ARG A 177 2.41 11.25 -2.46
C ARG A 177 1.44 11.91 -1.50
N ALA A 178 0.14 11.89 -1.79
CA ALA A 178 -0.87 12.49 -0.91
C ALA A 178 -0.90 11.81 0.47
N VAL A 179 -0.89 10.47 0.51
CA VAL A 179 -0.88 9.71 1.77
C VAL A 179 0.41 9.93 2.55
N GLY A 180 1.57 9.93 1.87
CA GLY A 180 2.86 10.22 2.51
C GLY A 180 2.95 11.66 3.04
N GLY A 181 2.38 12.61 2.29
CA GLY A 181 2.25 14.01 2.71
C GLY A 181 1.41 14.17 3.96
N GLY A 182 0.23 13.54 4.02
CA GLY A 182 -0.62 13.54 5.22
C GLY A 182 0.07 12.91 6.43
N ALA A 183 0.78 11.80 6.23
CA ALA A 183 1.55 11.19 7.31
C ALA A 183 2.65 12.13 7.85
N LEU A 184 3.37 12.82 6.96
CA LEU A 184 4.37 13.82 7.35
C LEU A 184 3.72 15.01 8.06
N GLU A 185 2.59 15.51 7.56
CA GLU A 185 1.83 16.60 8.19
C GLU A 185 1.42 16.26 9.62
N ALA A 186 0.87 15.06 9.84
CA ALA A 186 0.48 14.57 11.15
C ALA A 186 1.68 14.52 12.13
N ILE A 187 2.83 14.03 11.65
CA ILE A 187 4.08 14.00 12.44
C ILE A 187 4.52 15.40 12.82
N LEU A 188 4.61 16.32 11.85
CA LEU A 188 5.08 17.68 12.10
C LEU A 188 4.14 18.44 13.04
N PHE A 189 2.83 18.27 12.88
CA PHE A 189 1.84 18.84 13.78
C PHE A 189 1.99 18.31 15.21
N TRP A 190 2.10 16.98 15.35
CA TRP A 190 2.29 16.34 16.65
C TRP A 190 3.57 16.82 17.34
N LEU A 191 4.70 16.78 16.64
CA LEU A 191 5.98 17.24 17.16
C LEU A 191 5.86 18.69 17.63
N ARG A 192 5.28 19.60 16.84
CA ARG A 192 5.12 21.00 17.22
C ARG A 192 4.29 21.19 18.50
N THR A 193 3.23 20.40 18.67
CA THR A 193 2.27 20.54 19.78
C THR A 193 2.73 19.84 21.05
N HIS A 194 3.65 18.88 20.94
CA HIS A 194 4.15 18.06 22.05
C HIS A 194 5.69 18.19 22.24
N SER A 195 6.32 19.24 21.69
CA SER A 195 7.76 19.54 21.85
C SER A 195 8.12 20.08 23.24
N ALA A 196 7.17 20.20 24.18
CA ALA A 196 7.35 20.81 25.48
C ALA A 196 7.38 19.81 26.67
N GLU A 197 7.40 18.51 26.42
CA GLU A 197 7.57 17.43 27.43
C GLU A 197 8.82 16.58 27.16
#